data_AF-W3X6D3-F1
#
_entry.id   AF-W3X6D3-F1
#
_cell.length_a   1.000
_cell.length_b   1.000
_cell.length_c   1.000
_cell.angle_alpha   90.00
_cell.angle_beta   90.00
_cell.angle_gamma   90.00
#
_symmetry.space_group_name_H-M   'P 1'
#
loop_
_entity.id
_entity.type
_entity.pdbx_description
1 polymer ?
#
loop_
_entity_poly.entity_id
_entity_poly.type
_entity_poly.pdbx_seq_one_letter_code
_entity_poly.pdbx_strand_id
1 'polypeptide(L)'
;MGFTSYSGPSGNFPPQSQWKSFEEIFNINKPEMLRTGNTGEDVGRIWNAVLECAKIGVEERVIFCIIMQESTGNVGVRTTTNADGHFTAGLMQCDGSPGFPGQHGLSQEQITSMVRAGTNHYKANLKEFGNADNADTIYKALRAYNSGSVNVNNLSDGRGATASYVSDVANRLLGRTN
;
A
#
# COMPACT_ATOMS: atom_id res chain seq x y z
N MET A 1 0.53 10.06 17.29
CA MET A 1 0.00 8.79 17.82
C MET A 1 1.16 7.85 18.06
N GLY A 2 1.18 7.09 19.17
CA GLY A 2 2.24 6.11 19.43
C GLY A 2 2.16 4.91 18.48
N PHE A 3 3.26 4.17 18.30
CA PHE A 3 3.22 2.89 17.56
C PHE A 3 2.46 1.87 18.40
N THR A 4 1.57 1.10 17.78
CA THR A 4 1.01 -0.11 18.40
C THR A 4 1.45 -1.32 17.58
N SER A 5 2.08 -2.30 18.23
CA SER A 5 2.46 -3.55 17.59
C SER A 5 1.26 -4.51 17.59
N TYR A 6 0.57 -4.60 16.45
CA TYR A 6 -0.55 -5.53 16.26
C TYR A 6 -0.03 -6.89 15.81
N SER A 7 -0.63 -7.98 16.30
CA SER A 7 -0.27 -9.33 15.90
C SER A 7 -1.42 -10.32 16.09
N GLY A 8 -1.28 -11.52 15.52
CA GLY A 8 -2.33 -12.55 15.57
C GLY A 8 -3.36 -12.40 14.44
N PRO A 9 -4.60 -12.89 14.62
CA PRO A 9 -5.63 -12.82 13.58
C PRO A 9 -6.08 -11.37 13.34
N SER A 10 -6.76 -11.14 12.21
CA SER A 10 -7.31 -9.83 11.79
C SER A 10 -8.10 -9.10 12.88
N GLY A 11 -8.82 -9.81 13.75
CA GLY A 11 -9.59 -9.23 14.85
C GLY A 11 -8.76 -8.49 15.92
N ASN A 12 -7.43 -8.68 15.92
CA ASN A 12 -6.52 -7.96 16.82
C ASN A 12 -6.06 -6.61 16.25
N PHE A 13 -6.44 -6.28 15.01
CA PHE A 13 -6.08 -5.04 14.33
C PHE A 13 -7.25 -4.05 14.40
N PRO A 14 -7.00 -2.74 14.25
CA PRO A 14 -8.03 -1.71 14.34
C PRO A 14 -9.17 -1.91 13.32
N PRO A 15 -10.44 -1.83 13.73
CA PRO A 15 -11.55 -1.89 12.79
C PRO A 15 -11.59 -0.64 11.90
N GLN A 16 -12.21 -0.73 10.72
CA GLN A 16 -12.39 0.38 9.77
C GLN A 16 -12.93 1.67 10.38
N SER A 17 -13.79 1.55 11.41
CA SER A 17 -14.35 2.71 12.14
C SER A 17 -13.30 3.57 12.86
N GLN A 18 -12.10 3.03 13.13
CA GLN A 18 -10.98 3.79 13.73
C GLN A 18 -10.06 4.40 12.68
N TRP A 19 -10.14 3.95 11.42
CA TRP A 19 -9.26 4.43 10.37
C TRP A 19 -9.58 5.89 10.06
N LYS A 20 -8.52 6.66 9.87
CA LYS A 20 -8.62 8.06 9.45
C LYS A 20 -9.19 8.16 8.05
N SER A 21 -9.73 9.34 7.71
CA SER A 21 -10.15 9.59 6.34
C SER A 21 -8.95 9.55 5.39
N PHE A 22 -9.18 9.27 4.10
CA PHE A 22 -8.12 9.31 3.10
C PHE A 22 -7.45 10.68 3.04
N GLU A 23 -8.23 11.76 3.14
CA GLU A 23 -7.71 13.12 3.19
C GLU A 23 -6.75 13.35 4.36
N GLU A 24 -7.11 12.92 5.58
CA GLU A 24 -6.24 13.02 6.75
C GLU A 24 -4.93 12.23 6.55
N ILE A 25 -5.02 10.95 6.14
CA ILE A 25 -3.84 10.08 5.97
C ILE A 25 -2.92 10.67 4.90
N PHE A 26 -3.48 11.12 3.78
CA PHE A 26 -2.72 11.68 2.68
C PHE A 26 -2.01 12.98 3.07
N ASN A 27 -2.74 13.91 3.68
CA ASN A 27 -2.19 15.21 4.06
C ASN A 27 -1.04 15.08 5.06
N ILE A 28 -1.15 14.18 6.03
CA ILE A 28 -0.09 13.95 7.03
C ILE A 28 1.17 13.35 6.37
N ASN A 29 1.04 12.57 5.29
CA ASN A 29 2.16 11.93 4.60
C ASN A 29 2.80 12.81 3.48
N LYS A 30 2.22 13.96 3.13
CA LYS A 30 2.79 14.88 2.11
C LYS A 30 4.27 15.22 2.35
N PRO A 31 4.72 15.56 3.58
CA PRO A 31 6.12 15.87 3.83
C PRO A 31 7.07 14.69 3.59
N GLU A 32 6.62 13.45 3.79
CA GLU A 32 7.41 12.24 3.52
C GLU A 32 7.60 12.06 2.01
N MET A 33 6.53 12.18 1.23
CA MET A 33 6.59 12.08 -0.24
C MET A 33 7.49 13.16 -0.84
N LEU A 34 7.41 14.40 -0.36
CA LEU A 34 8.28 15.49 -0.84
C LEU A 34 9.76 15.24 -0.50
N ARG A 35 10.05 14.62 0.66
CA ARG A 35 11.41 14.25 1.06
C ARG A 35 12.06 13.21 0.15
N THR A 36 11.28 12.47 -0.64
CA THR A 36 11.83 11.51 -1.62
C THR A 36 12.34 12.17 -2.89
N GLY A 37 12.10 13.47 -3.08
CA GLY A 37 12.40 14.22 -4.31
C GLY A 37 11.18 14.45 -5.21
N ASN A 38 10.01 13.91 -4.85
CA ASN A 38 8.78 14.18 -5.59
C ASN A 38 8.48 15.68 -5.66
N THR A 39 7.98 16.12 -6.82
CA THR A 39 7.42 17.46 -6.96
C THR A 39 6.05 17.56 -6.29
N GLY A 40 5.57 18.79 -6.07
CA GLY A 40 4.18 19.01 -5.64
C GLY A 40 3.16 18.44 -6.63
N GLU A 41 3.47 18.44 -7.93
CA GLU A 41 2.63 17.81 -8.95
C GLU A 41 2.60 16.29 -8.84
N ASP A 42 3.74 15.64 -8.60
CA ASP A 42 3.80 14.19 -8.38
C ASP A 42 2.90 13.78 -7.21
N VAL A 43 2.99 14.52 -6.09
CA VAL A 43 2.12 14.32 -4.93
C VAL A 43 0.65 14.46 -5.32
N GLY A 44 0.26 15.55 -6.00
CA GLY A 44 -1.12 15.73 -6.47
C GLY A 44 -1.58 14.62 -7.44
N ARG A 45 -0.69 14.12 -8.30
CA ARG A 45 -0.98 13.04 -9.24
C ARG A 45 -1.14 11.69 -8.55
N ILE A 46 -0.43 11.43 -7.44
CA ILE A 46 -0.64 10.25 -6.59
C ILE A 46 -2.05 10.26 -6.00
N TRP A 47 -2.52 11.40 -5.48
CA TRP A 47 -3.90 11.55 -4.99
C TRP A 47 -4.93 11.17 -6.06
N ASN A 48 -4.80 11.77 -7.26
CA ASN A 48 -5.70 11.48 -8.37
C ASN A 48 -5.65 10.01 -8.81
N ALA A 49 -4.45 9.42 -8.87
CA ALA A 49 -4.26 8.03 -9.26
C ALA A 49 -4.90 7.06 -8.25
N VAL A 50 -4.78 7.34 -6.95
CA VAL A 50 -5.43 6.56 -5.89
C VAL A 50 -6.95 6.59 -6.05
N LEU A 51 -7.55 7.78 -6.20
CA LEU A 51 -9.00 7.91 -6.38
C LEU A 51 -9.50 7.25 -7.67
N GLU A 52 -8.73 7.36 -8.75
CA GLU A 52 -9.06 6.69 -10.02
C GLU A 52 -9.03 5.17 -9.87
N CYS A 53 -7.97 4.63 -9.25
CA CYS A 53 -7.83 3.18 -9.10
C CYS A 53 -8.79 2.59 -8.07
N ALA A 54 -9.22 3.36 -7.08
CA ALA A 54 -10.23 2.94 -6.09
C ALA A 54 -11.57 2.54 -6.74
N LYS A 55 -11.89 3.09 -7.93
CA LYS A 55 -13.11 2.79 -8.68
C LYS A 55 -13.27 1.30 -9.04
N ILE A 56 -12.21 0.50 -9.00
CA ILE A 56 -12.30 -0.96 -9.21
C ILE A 56 -12.78 -1.72 -7.95
N GLY A 57 -13.21 -0.99 -6.92
CA GLY A 57 -13.71 -1.54 -5.65
C GLY A 57 -12.59 -1.92 -4.70
N VAL A 58 -11.53 -1.12 -4.64
CA VAL A 58 -10.49 -1.18 -3.60
C VAL A 58 -10.55 0.10 -2.81
N GLU A 59 -10.55 0.00 -1.49
CA GLU A 59 -10.62 1.16 -0.60
C GLU A 59 -9.40 2.08 -0.76
N GLU A 60 -9.62 3.36 -1.01
CA GLU A 60 -8.58 4.34 -1.35
C GLU A 60 -7.52 4.52 -0.25
N ARG A 61 -7.93 4.42 1.02
CA ARG A 61 -7.03 4.49 2.18
C ARG A 61 -6.01 3.36 2.14
N VAL A 62 -6.46 2.16 1.78
CA VAL A 62 -5.61 0.97 1.69
C VAL A 62 -4.62 1.08 0.54
N ILE A 63 -5.07 1.52 -0.65
CA ILE A 63 -4.17 1.77 -1.79
C ILE A 63 -3.05 2.72 -1.38
N PHE A 64 -3.40 3.85 -0.76
CA PHE A 64 -2.42 4.85 -0.36
C PHE A 64 -1.48 4.35 0.75
N CYS A 65 -1.99 3.62 1.74
CA CYS A 65 -1.13 3.06 2.79
C CYS A 65 -0.15 2.01 2.25
N ILE A 66 -0.53 1.22 1.24
CA ILE A 66 0.40 0.33 0.53
C ILE A 66 1.47 1.16 -0.19
N ILE A 67 1.10 2.22 -0.92
CA ILE A 67 2.08 3.13 -1.56
C ILE A 67 3.10 3.65 -0.55
N MET A 68 2.63 4.13 0.62
CA MET A 68 3.52 4.64 1.66
C MET A 68 4.39 3.55 2.28
N GLN A 69 3.88 2.31 2.39
CA GLN A 69 4.64 1.18 2.91
C GLN A 69 5.73 0.72 1.93
N GLU A 70 5.42 0.66 0.64
CA GLU A 70 6.31 0.08 -0.39
C GLU A 70 7.37 1.07 -0.88
N SER A 71 7.01 2.35 -1.01
CA SER A 71 7.88 3.35 -1.65
C SER A 71 8.00 4.66 -0.89
N THR A 72 7.30 4.82 0.24
CA THR A 72 7.12 6.14 0.89
C THR A 72 6.49 7.17 -0.07
N GLY A 73 5.77 6.68 -1.09
CA GLY A 73 5.21 7.49 -2.18
C GLY A 73 6.23 8.01 -3.20
N ASN A 74 7.48 7.53 -3.20
CA ASN A 74 8.48 7.94 -4.18
C ASN A 74 8.12 7.47 -5.60
N VAL A 75 7.79 8.39 -6.51
CA VAL A 75 7.44 8.03 -7.90
C VAL A 75 8.62 7.49 -8.70
N GLY A 76 9.83 7.85 -8.28
CA GLY A 76 11.10 7.39 -8.85
C GLY A 76 11.76 6.28 -8.06
N VAL A 77 11.01 5.53 -7.24
CA VAL A 77 11.55 4.42 -6.46
C VAL A 77 12.24 3.40 -7.37
N ARG A 78 13.34 2.81 -6.88
CA ARG A 78 14.06 1.76 -7.61
C ARG A 78 13.17 0.55 -7.88
N THR A 79 13.42 -0.14 -8.99
CA THR A 79 12.93 -1.50 -9.21
C THR A 79 13.71 -2.46 -8.33
N THR A 80 13.04 -3.45 -7.75
CA THR A 80 13.67 -4.52 -6.98
C THR A 80 13.33 -5.89 -7.58
N THR A 81 13.87 -6.95 -7.00
CA THR A 81 13.61 -8.33 -7.41
C THR A 81 13.13 -9.11 -6.20
N ASN A 82 11.98 -9.79 -6.34
CA ASN A 82 11.45 -10.62 -5.25
C ASN A 82 12.22 -11.95 -5.13
N ALA A 83 11.87 -12.77 -4.14
CA ALA A 83 12.54 -14.04 -3.87
C ALA A 83 12.44 -15.05 -5.04
N ASP A 84 11.40 -14.93 -5.86
CA ASP A 84 11.15 -15.79 -7.03
C ASP A 84 11.84 -15.27 -8.32
N GLY A 85 12.62 -14.19 -8.22
CA GLY A 85 13.37 -13.63 -9.35
C GLY A 85 12.58 -12.68 -10.24
N HIS A 86 11.35 -12.33 -9.88
CA HIS A 86 10.52 -11.41 -10.65
C HIS A 86 10.80 -9.95 -10.27
N PHE A 87 10.72 -9.06 -11.26
CA PHE A 87 10.95 -7.63 -11.05
C PHE A 87 9.71 -6.96 -10.46
N THR A 88 9.88 -6.29 -9.33
CA THR A 88 8.83 -5.49 -8.70
C THR A 88 9.18 -4.01 -8.79
N ALA A 89 8.21 -3.19 -9.22
CA ALA A 89 8.48 -1.79 -9.52
C ALA A 89 7.31 -0.86 -9.17
N GLY A 90 7.56 0.44 -9.32
CA GLY A 90 6.58 1.49 -9.14
C GLY A 90 6.19 1.73 -7.68
N LEU A 91 5.19 2.61 -7.51
CA LEU A 91 4.76 3.12 -6.20
C LEU A 91 4.33 2.05 -5.20
N MET A 92 3.85 0.91 -5.68
CA MET A 92 3.38 -0.21 -4.85
C MET A 92 4.30 -1.45 -4.96
N GLN A 93 5.50 -1.32 -5.54
CA GLN A 93 6.49 -2.41 -5.69
C GLN A 93 5.85 -3.75 -6.10
N CYS A 94 5.09 -3.72 -7.20
CA CYS A 94 4.33 -4.87 -7.69
C CYS A 94 5.03 -5.51 -8.89
N ASP A 95 4.93 -6.83 -9.00
CA ASP A 95 5.38 -7.59 -10.19
C ASP A 95 4.63 -7.11 -11.45
N GLY A 96 5.36 -6.96 -12.55
CA GLY A 96 4.82 -6.46 -13.82
C GLY A 96 4.38 -5.00 -13.83
N SER A 97 4.56 -4.24 -12.73
CA SER A 97 4.31 -2.80 -12.72
C SER A 97 5.36 -2.07 -13.57
N PRO A 98 5.00 -0.98 -14.27
CA PRO A 98 6.00 -0.04 -14.76
C PRO A 98 6.76 0.59 -13.59
N GLY A 99 7.99 1.04 -13.86
CA GLY A 99 8.81 1.79 -12.92
C GLY A 99 9.60 2.88 -13.63
N PHE A 100 9.89 3.96 -12.92
CA PHE A 100 10.65 5.10 -13.46
C PHE A 100 11.81 5.46 -12.52
N PRO A 101 12.80 4.55 -12.29
CA PRO A 101 13.81 4.75 -11.27
C PRO A 101 14.56 6.08 -11.42
N GLY A 102 14.64 6.86 -10.34
CA GLY A 102 15.31 8.16 -10.28
C GLY A 102 14.60 9.31 -11.00
N GLN A 103 13.42 9.10 -11.57
CA GLN A 103 12.65 10.14 -12.27
C GLN A 103 11.58 10.74 -11.36
N HIS A 104 11.41 12.05 -11.44
CA HIS A 104 10.37 12.84 -10.77
C HIS A 104 9.76 13.82 -11.78
N GLY A 105 8.62 14.44 -11.45
CA GLY A 105 7.84 15.22 -12.41
C GLY A 105 7.14 14.34 -13.45
N LEU A 106 6.73 13.13 -13.06
CA LEU A 106 6.10 12.17 -13.96
C LEU A 106 4.69 12.64 -14.34
N SER A 107 4.25 12.28 -15.54
CA SER A 107 2.89 12.56 -16.00
C SER A 107 1.84 11.83 -15.15
N GLN A 108 0.59 12.32 -15.18
CA GLN A 108 -0.53 11.65 -14.52
C GLN A 108 -0.70 10.21 -15.02
N GLU A 109 -0.53 9.94 -16.32
CA GLU A 109 -0.67 8.59 -16.89
C GLU A 109 0.40 7.65 -16.33
N GLN A 110 1.66 8.09 -16.24
CA GLN A 110 2.75 7.28 -15.69
C GLN A 110 2.48 6.91 -14.22
N ILE A 111 2.10 7.88 -13.38
CA ILE A 111 1.78 7.62 -11.97
C ILE A 111 0.56 6.71 -11.84
N THR A 112 -0.50 6.97 -12.62
CA THR A 112 -1.71 6.15 -12.62
C THR A 112 -1.42 4.72 -13.06
N SER A 113 -0.52 4.52 -14.03
CA SER A 113 -0.15 3.17 -14.49
C SER A 113 0.51 2.33 -13.39
N MET A 114 1.37 2.93 -12.57
CA MET A 114 2.00 2.26 -11.41
C MET A 114 0.96 1.91 -10.34
N VAL A 115 0.10 2.87 -9.96
CA VAL A 115 -0.93 2.65 -8.93
C VAL A 115 -1.95 1.61 -9.41
N ARG A 116 -2.34 1.64 -10.69
CA ARG A 116 -3.27 0.68 -11.29
C ARG A 116 -2.71 -0.75 -11.26
N ALA A 117 -1.43 -0.93 -11.56
CA ALA A 117 -0.78 -2.24 -11.49
C ALA A 117 -0.85 -2.83 -10.08
N GLY A 118 -0.38 -2.09 -9.06
CA GLY A 118 -0.43 -2.54 -7.67
C GLY A 118 -1.85 -2.71 -7.12
N THR A 119 -2.78 -1.82 -7.50
CA THR A 119 -4.19 -1.92 -7.09
C THR A 119 -4.86 -3.17 -7.67
N ASN A 120 -4.58 -3.53 -8.93
CA ASN A 120 -5.07 -4.77 -9.52
C ASN A 120 -4.51 -6.01 -8.82
N HIS A 121 -3.21 -5.99 -8.46
CA HIS A 121 -2.60 -7.09 -7.71
C HIS A 121 -3.26 -7.25 -6.34
N TYR A 122 -3.40 -6.16 -5.57
CA TYR A 122 -4.09 -6.18 -4.30
C TYR A 122 -5.56 -6.61 -4.43
N LYS A 123 -6.25 -6.19 -5.50
CA LYS A 123 -7.62 -6.63 -5.78
C LYS A 123 -7.71 -8.14 -6.03
N ALA A 124 -6.69 -8.76 -6.62
CA ALA A 124 -6.62 -10.21 -6.73
C ALA A 124 -6.50 -10.87 -5.33
N ASN A 125 -5.64 -10.35 -4.45
CA ASN A 125 -5.54 -10.83 -3.07
C ASN A 125 -6.87 -10.66 -2.30
N LEU A 126 -7.57 -9.54 -2.47
CA LEU A 126 -8.90 -9.35 -1.86
C LEU A 126 -9.87 -10.46 -2.28
N LYS A 127 -9.86 -10.86 -3.57
CA LYS A 127 -10.74 -11.93 -4.08
C LYS A 127 -10.46 -13.29 -3.45
N GLU A 128 -9.22 -13.59 -3.11
CA GLU A 128 -8.85 -14.83 -2.40
C GLU A 128 -9.52 -14.95 -1.02
N PHE A 129 -9.86 -13.81 -0.40
CA PHE A 129 -10.50 -13.73 0.93
C PHE A 129 -11.95 -13.21 0.88
N GLY A 130 -12.63 -13.38 -0.26
CA GLY A 130 -14.06 -13.10 -0.41
C GLY A 130 -14.42 -11.70 -0.91
N ASN A 131 -13.43 -10.86 -1.23
CA ASN A 131 -13.59 -9.57 -1.91
C ASN A 131 -14.46 -8.52 -1.18
N ALA A 132 -14.69 -8.70 0.12
CA ALA A 132 -15.49 -7.79 0.91
C ALA A 132 -14.68 -6.56 1.34
N ASP A 133 -15.34 -5.40 1.34
CA ASP A 133 -14.78 -4.15 1.85
C ASP A 133 -14.94 -4.07 3.37
N ASN A 134 -14.22 -4.94 4.08
CA ASN A 134 -14.18 -4.96 5.54
C ASN A 134 -12.77 -5.20 6.08
N ALA A 135 -12.52 -4.77 7.31
CA ALA A 135 -11.20 -4.89 7.96
C ALA A 135 -10.65 -6.33 7.98
N ASP A 136 -11.51 -7.34 8.18
CA ASP A 136 -11.10 -8.74 8.21
C ASP A 136 -10.51 -9.20 6.86
N THR A 137 -11.24 -8.97 5.78
CA THR A 137 -10.81 -9.30 4.41
C THR A 137 -9.60 -8.47 3.99
N ILE A 138 -9.59 -7.17 4.31
CA ILE A 138 -8.50 -6.24 3.96
C ILE A 138 -7.18 -6.64 4.62
N TYR A 139 -7.17 -6.97 5.91
CA TYR A 139 -5.93 -7.34 6.61
C TYR A 139 -5.37 -8.69 6.13
N LYS A 140 -6.22 -9.66 5.82
CA LYS A 140 -5.80 -10.94 5.21
C LYS A 140 -5.19 -10.71 3.83
N ALA A 141 -5.82 -9.88 3.00
CA ALA A 141 -5.31 -9.52 1.68
C ALA A 141 -3.98 -8.74 1.76
N LEU A 142 -3.79 -7.88 2.77
CA LEU A 142 -2.51 -7.20 3.00
C LEU A 142 -1.39 -8.17 3.37
N ARG A 143 -1.72 -9.30 4.03
CA ARG A 143 -0.74 -10.36 4.22
C ARG A 143 -0.41 -11.07 2.93
N ALA A 144 -1.41 -11.45 2.14
CA ALA A 144 -1.18 -12.08 0.84
C ALA A 144 -0.39 -11.19 -0.12
N TYR A 145 -0.64 -9.88 -0.13
CA TYR A 145 0.12 -8.90 -0.93
C TYR A 145 1.62 -8.93 -0.62
N ASN A 146 1.98 -9.05 0.65
CA ASN A 146 3.38 -9.00 1.09
C ASN A 146 4.12 -10.34 0.97
N SER A 147 3.45 -11.46 1.26
CA SER A 147 4.10 -12.77 1.40
C SER A 147 3.61 -13.84 0.42
N GLY A 148 2.62 -13.53 -0.42
CA GLY A 148 1.97 -14.49 -1.34
C GLY A 148 1.22 -15.65 -0.66
N SER A 149 1.32 -15.77 0.67
CA SER A 149 0.74 -16.84 1.47
C SER A 149 0.36 -16.31 2.85
N VAL A 150 -0.71 -16.85 3.44
CA VAL A 150 -1.31 -16.29 4.65
C VAL A 150 -1.55 -17.36 5.70
N ASN A 151 -1.14 -17.10 6.94
CA ASN A 151 -1.64 -17.79 8.12
C ASN A 151 -2.78 -16.96 8.71
N VAL A 152 -4.04 -17.31 8.45
CA VAL A 152 -5.19 -16.49 8.85
C VAL A 152 -5.35 -16.36 10.37
N ASN A 153 -4.73 -17.26 11.14
CA ASN A 153 -4.70 -17.22 12.60
C ASN A 153 -3.58 -16.31 13.13
N ASN A 154 -2.63 -15.90 12.29
CA ASN A 154 -1.54 -15.00 12.66
C ASN A 154 -1.02 -14.21 11.46
N LEU A 155 -1.52 -12.99 11.27
CA LEU A 155 -1.09 -12.09 10.19
C LEU A 155 0.32 -11.49 10.41
N SER A 156 0.93 -11.71 11.57
CA SER A 156 2.35 -11.42 11.80
C SER A 156 3.28 -12.58 11.43
N ASP A 157 2.72 -13.72 11.03
CA ASP A 157 3.50 -14.79 10.40
C ASP A 157 3.91 -14.32 9.00
N GLY A 158 5.16 -13.84 8.90
CA GLY A 158 5.68 -13.25 7.67
C GLY A 158 5.86 -14.24 6.52
N ARG A 159 5.88 -15.56 6.80
CA ARG A 159 6.10 -16.63 5.80
C ARG A 159 7.27 -16.36 4.85
N GLY A 160 8.35 -15.78 5.37
CA GLY A 160 9.56 -15.40 4.62
C GLY A 160 9.62 -13.93 4.19
N ALA A 161 8.52 -13.18 4.31
CA ALA A 161 8.47 -11.74 4.11
C ALA A 161 8.42 -10.96 5.44
N THR A 162 8.26 -9.63 5.36
CA THR A 162 8.25 -8.72 6.51
C THR A 162 7.09 -9.01 7.46
N ALA A 163 7.39 -9.54 8.64
CA ALA A 163 6.40 -9.93 9.66
C ALA A 163 5.53 -8.75 10.18
N SER A 164 6.08 -7.54 10.26
CA SER A 164 5.37 -6.36 10.79
C SER A 164 4.41 -5.71 9.79
N TYR A 165 4.42 -6.10 8.53
CA TYR A 165 3.83 -5.32 7.44
C TYR A 165 2.34 -5.00 7.62
N VAL A 166 1.52 -5.97 8.08
CA VAL A 166 0.09 -5.69 8.35
C VAL A 166 -0.07 -4.71 9.52
N SER A 167 0.78 -4.81 10.55
CA SER A 167 0.78 -3.89 11.68
C SER A 167 1.22 -2.49 11.25
N ASP A 168 2.23 -2.39 10.39
CA ASP A 168 2.73 -1.12 9.88
C ASP A 168 1.66 -0.40 9.05
N VAL A 169 1.01 -1.11 8.11
CA VAL A 169 -0.12 -0.58 7.34
C VAL A 169 -1.29 -0.20 8.25
N ALA A 170 -1.62 -1.01 9.26
CA ALA A 170 -2.67 -0.67 10.23
C ALA A 170 -2.36 0.63 10.99
N ASN A 171 -1.12 0.87 11.39
CA ASN A 171 -0.74 2.13 12.02
C ASN A 171 -0.83 3.32 11.04
N ARG A 172 -0.51 3.12 9.75
CA ARG A 172 -0.69 4.16 8.72
C ARG A 172 -2.15 4.53 8.52
N LEU A 173 -3.06 3.55 8.56
CA LEU A 173 -4.50 3.77 8.52
C LEU A 173 -5.00 4.59 9.72
N LEU A 174 -4.27 4.58 10.85
CA LEU A 174 -4.53 5.42 12.02
C LEU A 174 -3.81 6.80 11.96
N GLY A 175 -3.12 7.11 10.86
CA GLY A 175 -2.44 8.39 10.65
C GLY A 175 -0.97 8.44 11.09
N ARG A 176 -0.30 7.28 11.24
CA ARG A 176 1.15 7.23 11.49
C ARG A 176 1.94 7.45 10.19
N THR A 177 3.02 8.24 10.27
CA THR A 177 4.04 8.41 9.22
C THR A 177 5.31 7.62 9.55
N ASN A 178 6.24 7.57 8.59
CA ASN A 178 7.60 7.04 8.82
C ASN A 178 8.36 7.85 9.89
#